data_AF-A0A1M6XKR4-F1
#
_entry.id   AF-A0A1M6XKR4-F1
#
_cell.length_a   1.000
_cell.length_b   1.000
_cell.length_c   1.000
_cell.angle_alpha   90.00
_cell.angle_beta   90.00
_cell.angle_gamma   90.00
#
_symmetry.space_group_name_H-M   'P 1'
#
loop_
_entity.id
_entity.type
_entity.pdbx_description
1 polymer ?
#
loop_
_entity_poly.entity_id
_entity_poly.type
_entity_poly.pdbx_seq_one_letter_code
_entity_poly.pdbx_strand_id
1 'polypeptide(L)'
;MHEIRNNKRLFFYLLVLLIVCLTIMPSFPASLNATELNEIKDPAIKELNNYNSPLLMSPLDVKQKSEMDDISNNLVFESENINPMNYANITYPTNSYINNFPIRNKSGLYIAGFSSKSGKNLLRFSYGGASLLLSPSESVSVTGKVYQNTISYKDIYPYTEFRYTVEKSYLKEDIIVQKYTGKSDFHFKVDISNVLYKKKYNGEIHFFDPSSDNPLFYMPKPYALDKNSNRCDLVNVELSKAGLLTVSVDPEWLKKAVYPVIIDPTFILLNATFSRSSVAYEQDGSQVAVNQPRYEAGKFGQALMVEEGTTNLLTANQSSLEDSLPTGFVGDGGFVTWSTSTSKSGSACMRIDTNTTDV
;
A
#
# COMPACT_ATOMS: atom_id res chain seq x y z
N MET A 1 -38.94 -2.47 46.68
CA MET A 1 -37.83 -2.50 47.68
C MET A 1 -36.96 -3.75 47.63
N HIS A 2 -37.29 -4.78 46.84
CA HIS A 2 -36.50 -6.04 46.75
C HIS A 2 -35.38 -6.00 45.69
N GLU A 3 -35.50 -5.14 44.68
CA GLU A 3 -34.58 -5.07 43.53
C GLU A 3 -33.29 -4.28 43.83
N ILE A 4 -33.38 -3.20 44.60
CA ILE A 4 -32.24 -2.36 45.02
C ILE A 4 -31.28 -3.13 45.95
N ARG A 5 -31.78 -4.16 46.64
CA ARG A 5 -31.01 -4.96 47.60
C ARG A 5 -30.13 -6.02 46.91
N ASN A 6 -30.48 -6.44 45.70
CA ASN A 6 -29.68 -7.38 44.90
C ASN A 6 -28.50 -6.70 44.20
N ASN A 7 -28.68 -5.47 43.68
CA ASN A 7 -27.59 -4.74 43.02
C ASN A 7 -26.46 -4.34 43.99
N LYS A 8 -26.77 -4.03 45.25
CA LYS A 8 -25.75 -3.76 46.27
C LYS A 8 -24.94 -5.01 46.65
N ARG A 9 -25.55 -6.19 46.61
CA ARG A 9 -24.84 -7.46 46.86
C ARG A 9 -23.95 -7.83 45.69
N LEU A 10 -24.41 -7.65 44.45
CA LEU A 10 -23.61 -7.90 43.26
C LEU A 10 -22.39 -6.98 43.17
N PHE A 11 -22.55 -5.70 43.51
CA PHE A 11 -21.45 -4.73 43.56
C PHE A 11 -20.42 -5.06 44.65
N PHE A 12 -20.89 -5.57 45.80
CA PHE A 12 -20.01 -6.01 46.89
C PHE A 12 -19.20 -7.26 46.49
N TYR A 13 -19.81 -8.22 45.80
CA TYR A 13 -19.08 -9.39 45.29
C TYR A 13 -18.07 -9.03 44.20
N LEU A 14 -18.39 -8.09 43.30
CA LEU A 14 -17.45 -7.63 42.27
C LEU A 14 -16.24 -6.90 42.88
N LEU A 15 -16.47 -6.08 43.91
CA LEU A 15 -15.41 -5.35 44.61
C LEU A 15 -14.50 -6.30 45.41
N VAL A 16 -15.07 -7.31 46.07
CA VAL A 16 -14.29 -8.34 46.78
C VAL A 16 -13.49 -9.19 45.79
N LEU A 17 -14.03 -9.52 44.61
CA LEU A 17 -13.30 -10.25 43.57
C LEU A 17 -12.12 -9.43 43.01
N LEU A 18 -12.29 -8.12 42.86
CA LEU A 18 -11.24 -7.21 42.38
C LEU A 18 -10.10 -7.04 43.41
N ILE A 19 -10.44 -6.99 44.70
CA ILE A 19 -9.46 -6.90 45.79
C ILE A 19 -8.69 -8.21 45.94
N VAL A 20 -9.35 -9.37 45.77
CA VAL A 20 -8.69 -10.68 45.80
C VAL A 20 -7.77 -10.87 44.57
N CYS A 21 -8.13 -10.36 43.38
CA CYS A 21 -7.24 -10.42 42.22
C CYS A 21 -5.99 -9.52 42.37
N LEU A 22 -6.05 -8.43 43.12
CA LEU A 22 -4.87 -7.56 43.36
C LEU A 22 -3.89 -8.15 44.39
N THR A 23 -4.30 -9.09 45.24
CA THR A 23 -3.45 -9.64 46.31
C THR A 23 -2.77 -10.97 45.97
N ILE A 24 -3.07 -11.57 44.81
CA ILE A 24 -2.48 -12.85 44.37
C ILE A 24 -1.50 -12.67 43.18
N MET A 25 -1.18 -11.42 42.80
CA MET A 25 -0.13 -11.16 41.81
C MET A 25 1.24 -11.35 42.48
N PRO A 26 2.10 -12.29 42.03
CA PRO A 26 3.47 -12.36 42.52
C PRO A 26 4.19 -11.03 42.23
N SER A 27 4.92 -10.53 43.21
CA SER A 27 5.70 -9.31 43.11
C SER A 27 6.67 -9.39 41.94
N PHE A 28 6.44 -8.59 40.89
CA PHE A 28 7.42 -8.41 39.83
C PHE A 28 8.70 -7.79 40.43
N PRO A 29 9.88 -8.40 40.24
CA PRO A 29 11.11 -7.74 40.63
C PRO A 29 11.29 -6.48 39.77
N ALA A 30 11.51 -5.36 40.44
CA ALA A 30 11.97 -4.13 39.83
C ALA A 30 13.40 -4.31 39.30
N SER A 31 13.67 -3.65 38.17
CA SER A 31 14.96 -3.48 37.49
C SER A 31 15.51 -4.70 36.72
N LEU A 32 15.43 -4.61 35.40
CA LEU A 32 16.45 -5.19 34.50
C LEU A 32 17.18 -4.02 33.86
N ASN A 33 18.48 -3.94 34.16
CA ASN A 33 19.42 -2.98 33.59
C ASN A 33 19.51 -3.16 32.06
N ALA A 34 19.61 -2.03 31.35
CA ALA A 34 19.72 -1.94 29.90
C ALA A 34 21.13 -2.29 29.36
N THR A 35 21.77 -3.35 29.85
CA THR A 35 23.17 -3.67 29.45
C THR A 35 23.46 -5.13 29.06
N GLU A 36 22.46 -6.01 28.95
CA GLU A 36 22.66 -7.36 28.37
C GLU A 36 21.59 -7.71 27.33
N LEU A 37 21.63 -7.04 26.17
CA LEU A 37 20.97 -7.50 24.95
C LEU A 37 21.87 -7.36 23.70
N ASN A 38 23.18 -7.18 23.90
CA ASN A 38 24.16 -7.16 22.82
C ASN A 38 25.01 -8.42 22.85
N GLU A 39 24.46 -9.55 22.39
CA GLU A 39 25.20 -10.54 21.62
C GLU A 39 24.25 -11.62 21.06
N ILE A 40 23.47 -11.24 20.04
CA ILE A 40 23.07 -12.20 19.00
C ILE A 40 23.72 -11.70 17.72
N LYS A 41 24.89 -12.27 17.40
CA LYS A 41 25.59 -12.07 16.13
C LYS A 41 24.92 -12.94 15.08
N ASP A 42 23.75 -12.52 14.63
CA ASP A 42 23.10 -13.07 13.43
C ASP A 42 23.02 -11.96 12.37
N PRO A 43 23.71 -12.07 11.22
CA PRO A 43 23.69 -11.06 10.18
C PRO A 43 22.30 -10.83 9.56
N ALA A 44 21.33 -11.72 9.77
CA ALA A 44 19.98 -11.60 9.22
C ALA A 44 19.10 -10.50 9.87
N ILE A 45 19.39 -10.07 11.11
CA ILE A 45 18.54 -9.10 11.83
C ILE A 45 18.87 -7.63 11.46
N LYS A 46 19.97 -7.38 10.74
CA LYS A 46 20.32 -6.02 10.31
C LYS A 46 19.51 -5.52 9.12
N GLU A 47 18.91 -6.41 8.31
CA GLU A 47 18.12 -6.02 7.14
C GLU A 47 16.63 -5.75 7.45
N LEU A 48 16.07 -6.35 8.50
CA LEU A 48 14.66 -6.16 8.87
C LEU A 48 14.35 -4.76 9.44
N ASN A 49 15.34 -4.09 10.04
CA ASN A 49 15.17 -2.74 10.60
C ASN A 49 15.29 -1.62 9.55
N ASN A 50 15.66 -1.92 8.30
CA ASN A 50 15.86 -0.91 7.27
C ASN A 50 14.64 -0.70 6.35
N TYR A 51 13.60 -1.53 6.48
CA TYR A 51 12.40 -1.51 5.63
C TYR A 51 11.22 -0.68 6.16
N ASN A 52 11.33 -0.11 7.37
CA ASN A 52 10.28 0.73 7.98
C ASN A 52 10.57 2.24 7.88
N SER A 53 11.45 2.64 6.97
CA SER A 53 11.68 4.05 6.65
C SER A 53 10.62 4.51 5.64
N PRO A 54 9.72 5.46 5.95
CA PRO A 54 8.91 6.10 4.92
C PRO A 54 9.87 6.76 3.92
N LEU A 55 9.67 6.47 2.63
CA LEU A 55 10.43 7.02 1.52
C LEU A 55 10.50 8.56 1.63
N LEU A 56 11.64 9.06 2.08
CA LEU A 56 11.95 10.48 2.06
C LEU A 56 12.55 10.77 0.67
N MET A 57 11.74 11.30 -0.25
CA MET A 57 12.26 11.74 -1.54
C MET A 57 12.54 13.25 -1.49
N SER A 58 13.78 13.63 -1.79
CA SER A 58 14.28 15.01 -1.83
C SER A 58 13.54 15.86 -2.87
N PRO A 59 13.44 17.20 -2.68
CA PRO A 59 12.86 18.09 -3.68
C PRO A 59 13.76 18.13 -4.92
N LEU A 60 13.24 17.78 -6.10
CA LEU A 60 13.92 18.07 -7.35
C LEU A 60 13.72 19.55 -7.72
N ASP A 61 14.83 20.15 -8.18
CA ASP A 61 15.02 21.57 -8.46
C ASP A 61 13.98 22.20 -9.39
N VAL A 62 13.53 23.38 -8.99
CA VAL A 62 12.71 24.30 -9.78
C VAL A 62 13.57 24.93 -10.88
N LYS A 63 13.26 24.65 -12.16
CA LYS A 63 13.45 25.61 -13.26
C LYS A 63 12.72 25.17 -14.54
N GLN A 64 11.50 25.69 -14.74
CA GLN A 64 11.16 26.58 -15.87
C GLN A 64 9.69 26.98 -15.78
N LYS A 65 9.47 28.29 -15.92
CA LYS A 65 8.18 28.96 -15.98
C LYS A 65 8.04 29.48 -17.41
N SER A 66 7.05 29.00 -18.16
CA SER A 66 6.23 29.78 -19.08
C SER A 66 5.26 28.86 -19.82
N GLU A 67 4.02 29.36 -19.96
CA GLU A 67 2.93 28.83 -20.80
C GLU A 67 2.04 27.76 -20.15
N MET A 68 1.01 28.28 -19.49
CA MET A 68 -0.14 27.58 -18.95
C MET A 68 -1.15 27.42 -20.09
N ASP A 69 -1.03 26.33 -20.83
CA ASP A 69 -2.02 25.97 -21.85
C ASP A 69 -3.12 25.09 -21.25
N ASP A 70 -4.34 25.63 -21.24
CA ASP A 70 -5.59 24.95 -20.97
C ASP A 70 -5.84 23.84 -22.01
N ILE A 71 -5.36 22.61 -21.83
CA ILE A 71 -5.98 21.42 -22.45
C ILE A 71 -5.78 20.19 -21.55
N SER A 72 -6.82 19.79 -20.80
CA SER A 72 -7.23 18.39 -20.56
C SER A 72 -8.22 18.30 -19.39
N ASN A 73 -9.47 17.94 -19.66
CA ASN A 73 -10.46 17.58 -18.63
C ASN A 73 -10.18 16.21 -17.95
N ASN A 74 -8.97 15.66 -18.10
CA ASN A 74 -8.64 14.32 -17.65
C ASN A 74 -7.30 14.27 -16.89
N LEU A 75 -7.24 13.42 -15.87
CA LEU A 75 -6.01 13.11 -15.14
C LEU A 75 -5.25 12.01 -15.91
N VAL A 76 -4.01 12.29 -16.32
CA VAL A 76 -3.16 11.38 -17.11
C VAL A 76 -1.99 10.90 -16.27
N PHE A 77 -1.75 9.58 -16.25
CA PHE A 77 -0.56 8.97 -15.66
C PHE A 77 0.65 9.19 -16.58
N GLU A 78 1.81 9.54 -16.03
CA GLU A 78 3.07 9.33 -16.73
C GLU A 78 3.38 7.82 -16.68
N SER A 79 3.08 7.12 -17.77
CA SER A 79 3.52 5.74 -17.94
C SER A 79 4.95 5.74 -18.47
N GLU A 80 5.92 5.32 -17.67
CA GLU A 80 7.06 4.63 -18.26
C GLU A 80 6.54 3.37 -18.95
N ASN A 81 7.04 3.09 -20.15
CA ASN A 81 6.59 2.01 -21.03
C ASN A 81 6.50 0.66 -20.31
N ILE A 82 5.29 0.25 -19.92
CA ILE A 82 5.01 -1.12 -19.51
C ILE A 82 3.96 -1.70 -20.47
N ASN A 83 4.33 -2.81 -21.10
CA ASN A 83 3.49 -3.60 -22.00
C ASN A 83 2.11 -3.88 -21.37
N PRO A 84 0.98 -3.68 -22.09
CA PRO A 84 -0.35 -3.94 -21.56
C PRO A 84 -0.61 -5.44 -21.52
N MET A 85 -0.43 -6.08 -20.36
CA MET A 85 -0.73 -7.51 -20.20
C MET A 85 -1.73 -7.75 -19.06
N ASN A 86 -2.93 -8.19 -19.46
CA ASN A 86 -3.97 -8.92 -18.71
C ASN A 86 -4.37 -8.42 -17.31
N TYR A 87 -5.15 -7.34 -17.26
CA TYR A 87 -6.06 -7.01 -16.15
C TYR A 87 -7.46 -7.60 -16.40
N ALA A 88 -7.57 -8.92 -16.55
CA ALA A 88 -8.83 -9.53 -17.02
C ALA A 88 -9.91 -9.75 -15.95
N ASN A 89 -9.65 -9.58 -14.65
CA ASN A 89 -10.66 -9.87 -13.61
C ASN A 89 -10.79 -8.80 -12.51
N ILE A 90 -10.66 -7.52 -12.85
CA ILE A 90 -11.24 -6.45 -12.01
C ILE A 90 -12.55 -6.06 -12.67
N THR A 91 -13.66 -6.54 -12.11
CA THR A 91 -14.98 -6.04 -12.49
C THR A 91 -15.05 -4.57 -12.08
N TYR A 92 -14.81 -3.68 -13.05
CA TYR A 92 -15.14 -2.27 -12.90
C TYR A 92 -16.63 -2.17 -12.60
N PRO A 93 -17.07 -1.36 -11.63
CA PRO A 93 -18.48 -1.10 -11.46
C PRO A 93 -19.01 -0.51 -12.79
N THR A 94 -19.84 -1.29 -13.48
CA THR A 94 -20.51 -0.86 -14.69
C THR A 94 -21.54 0.21 -14.35
N ASN A 95 -21.34 1.42 -14.88
CA ASN A 95 -22.33 2.42 -15.31
C ASN A 95 -23.69 2.40 -14.58
N SER A 96 -23.91 3.26 -13.58
CA SER A 96 -24.78 4.43 -13.81
C SER A 96 -24.50 5.62 -12.88
N TYR A 97 -23.74 5.43 -11.80
CA TYR A 97 -23.45 6.50 -10.83
C TYR A 97 -22.17 7.31 -11.16
N ILE A 98 -21.32 6.82 -12.06
CA ILE A 98 -19.98 7.36 -12.38
C ILE A 98 -20.05 8.54 -13.38
N ASN A 99 -21.17 8.67 -14.10
CA ASN A 99 -21.35 9.69 -15.16
C ASN A 99 -21.47 11.14 -14.64
N ASN A 100 -21.49 11.35 -13.32
CA ASN A 100 -21.67 12.68 -12.74
C ASN A 100 -20.36 13.42 -12.38
N PHE A 101 -19.19 12.83 -12.66
CA PHE A 101 -17.90 13.45 -12.38
C PHE A 101 -17.15 13.84 -13.66
N PRO A 102 -17.02 15.16 -13.96
CA PRO A 102 -16.43 15.64 -15.20
C PRO A 102 -14.92 15.41 -15.30
N ILE A 103 -14.23 15.29 -14.15
CA ILE A 103 -12.79 15.07 -14.08
C ILE A 103 -12.56 13.74 -13.37
N ARG A 104 -11.79 12.84 -13.96
CA ARG A 104 -11.44 11.55 -13.32
C ARG A 104 -10.15 10.97 -13.89
N ASN A 105 -9.60 9.98 -13.20
CA ASN A 105 -8.53 9.16 -13.74
C ASN A 105 -9.03 8.29 -14.91
N LYS A 106 -8.20 8.15 -15.95
CA LYS A 106 -8.52 7.36 -17.15
C LYS A 106 -8.35 5.85 -16.95
N SER A 107 -7.47 5.46 -16.05
CA SER A 107 -7.05 4.08 -15.79
C SER A 107 -6.61 3.93 -14.33
N GLY A 108 -6.24 2.72 -13.91
CA GLY A 108 -5.78 2.44 -12.55
C GLY A 108 -6.66 1.41 -11.85
N LEU A 109 -6.27 1.08 -10.62
CA LEU A 109 -6.94 0.04 -9.83
C LEU A 109 -8.24 0.53 -9.20
N TYR A 110 -8.36 1.83 -8.96
CA TYR A 110 -9.52 2.49 -8.36
C TYR A 110 -10.00 3.65 -9.23
N ILE A 111 -11.17 4.21 -8.91
CA ILE A 111 -11.72 5.40 -9.56
C ILE A 111 -11.67 6.56 -8.57
N ALA A 112 -11.04 7.66 -8.97
CA ALA A 112 -11.15 8.97 -8.36
C ALA A 112 -11.85 9.93 -9.32
N GLY A 113 -13.09 10.31 -8.99
CA GLY A 113 -13.88 11.29 -9.71
C GLY A 113 -13.96 12.61 -8.96
N PHE A 114 -13.80 13.73 -9.65
CA PHE A 114 -13.73 15.08 -9.09
C PHE A 114 -14.70 16.04 -9.77
N SER A 115 -15.37 16.86 -8.96
CA SER A 115 -16.25 17.92 -9.46
C SER A 115 -15.42 19.10 -9.97
N SER A 116 -15.83 19.73 -11.08
CA SER A 116 -15.12 20.92 -11.61
C SER A 116 -15.12 22.10 -10.64
N LYS A 117 -16.07 22.14 -9.71
CA LYS A 117 -16.12 23.12 -8.62
C LYS A 117 -16.13 22.42 -7.27
N SER A 118 -15.48 23.02 -6.28
CA SER A 118 -15.59 22.60 -4.89
C SER A 118 -16.97 22.89 -4.30
N GLY A 119 -17.21 22.33 -3.11
CA GLY A 119 -18.48 22.42 -2.39
C GLY A 119 -19.05 21.04 -2.15
N LYS A 120 -20.17 20.73 -2.81
CA LYS A 120 -20.84 19.43 -2.69
C LYS A 120 -20.27 18.42 -3.66
N ASN A 121 -20.26 17.15 -3.26
CA ASN A 121 -19.87 16.01 -4.07
C ASN A 121 -18.48 16.23 -4.69
N LEU A 122 -17.50 16.63 -3.88
CA LEU A 122 -16.20 17.05 -4.37
C LEU A 122 -15.42 15.89 -4.98
N LEU A 123 -15.28 14.81 -4.22
CA LEU A 123 -14.47 13.65 -4.55
C LEU A 123 -15.33 12.39 -4.43
N ARG A 124 -15.32 11.55 -5.45
CA ARG A 124 -15.72 10.16 -5.36
C ARG A 124 -14.50 9.25 -5.44
N PHE A 125 -14.33 8.40 -4.44
CA PHE A 125 -13.37 7.29 -4.45
C PHE A 125 -14.12 5.96 -4.56
N SER A 126 -13.74 5.09 -5.49
CA SER A 126 -14.38 3.77 -5.66
C SER A 126 -13.37 2.68 -5.97
N TYR A 127 -13.49 1.54 -5.27
CA TYR A 127 -12.63 0.36 -5.44
C TYR A 127 -13.37 -0.90 -4.98
N GLY A 128 -13.24 -2.02 -5.70
CA GLY A 128 -13.80 -3.31 -5.25
C GLY A 128 -15.29 -3.30 -4.93
N GLY A 129 -16.10 -2.51 -5.64
CA GLY A 129 -17.54 -2.34 -5.39
C GLY A 129 -17.90 -1.32 -4.29
N ALA A 130 -16.95 -0.95 -3.44
CA ALA A 130 -17.10 0.12 -2.45
C ALA A 130 -17.06 1.51 -3.10
N SER A 131 -17.79 2.46 -2.54
CA SER A 131 -17.77 3.86 -2.97
C SER A 131 -17.89 4.82 -1.78
N LEU A 132 -17.05 5.85 -1.78
CA LEU A 132 -17.08 7.00 -0.87
C LEU A 132 -17.30 8.27 -1.68
N LEU A 133 -18.27 9.10 -1.28
CA LEU A 133 -18.50 10.43 -1.84
C LEU A 133 -18.27 11.49 -0.78
N LEU A 134 -17.19 12.27 -0.94
CA LEU A 134 -16.73 13.26 0.01
C LEU A 134 -17.16 14.67 -0.39
N SER A 135 -17.64 15.44 0.59
CA SER A 135 -18.02 16.84 0.43
C SER A 135 -17.46 17.67 1.59
N PRO A 136 -16.51 18.59 1.37
CA PRO A 136 -15.99 19.46 2.42
C PRO A 136 -17.09 20.39 2.96
N SER A 137 -17.25 20.39 4.28
CA SER A 137 -18.25 21.19 4.99
C SER A 137 -17.80 22.64 5.10
N GLU A 138 -18.73 23.60 5.03
CA GLU A 138 -18.43 25.04 5.17
C GLU A 138 -17.44 25.59 4.13
N SER A 139 -17.24 24.85 3.03
CA SER A 139 -16.36 25.27 1.94
C SER A 139 -17.03 26.30 1.05
N VAL A 140 -16.23 27.18 0.47
CA VAL A 140 -16.66 28.01 -0.65
C VAL A 140 -16.50 27.24 -1.96
N SER A 141 -17.34 27.56 -2.95
CA SER A 141 -17.26 26.94 -4.28
C SER A 141 -16.20 27.65 -5.13
N VAL A 142 -15.11 26.95 -5.39
CA VAL A 142 -13.96 27.38 -6.20
C VAL A 142 -13.78 26.42 -7.37
N THR A 143 -13.18 26.89 -8.46
CA THR A 143 -12.94 26.03 -9.63
C THR A 143 -11.69 25.20 -9.42
N GLY A 144 -11.80 23.89 -9.65
CA GLY A 144 -10.67 22.96 -9.62
C GLY A 144 -9.76 23.16 -10.83
N LYS A 145 -8.45 23.16 -10.59
CA LYS A 145 -7.42 23.22 -11.65
C LYS A 145 -6.73 21.89 -11.77
N VAL A 146 -6.70 21.35 -12.98
CA VAL A 146 -6.08 20.05 -13.29
C VAL A 146 -4.69 20.29 -13.88
N TYR A 147 -3.71 19.51 -13.42
CA TYR A 147 -2.38 19.42 -14.00
C TYR A 147 -1.86 17.99 -13.85
N GLN A 148 -1.57 17.32 -14.97
CA GLN A 148 -1.16 15.91 -14.99
C GLN A 148 -2.12 14.99 -14.22
N ASN A 149 -1.65 14.31 -13.17
CA ASN A 149 -2.43 13.43 -12.29
C ASN A 149 -2.97 14.16 -11.04
N THR A 150 -2.88 15.48 -11.01
CA THR A 150 -3.23 16.32 -9.86
C THR A 150 -4.43 17.22 -10.16
N ILE A 151 -5.30 17.42 -9.16
CA ILE A 151 -6.32 18.47 -9.17
C ILE A 151 -6.26 19.30 -7.89
N SER A 152 -6.38 20.63 -8.03
CA SER A 152 -6.24 21.58 -6.91
C SER A 152 -7.42 22.54 -6.80
N TYR A 153 -7.92 22.73 -5.58
CA TYR A 153 -9.00 23.66 -5.22
C TYR A 153 -8.45 24.72 -4.26
N LYS A 154 -7.92 25.81 -4.83
CA LYS A 154 -7.34 26.92 -4.07
C LYS A 154 -8.42 27.76 -3.41
N ASP A 155 -8.13 28.21 -2.19
CA ASP A 155 -9.02 29.04 -1.37
C ASP A 155 -10.39 28.39 -1.12
N ILE A 156 -10.43 27.05 -1.05
CA ILE A 156 -11.63 26.29 -0.67
C ILE A 156 -12.10 26.63 0.76
N TYR A 157 -11.12 26.98 1.60
CA TYR A 157 -11.30 27.79 2.81
C TYR A 157 -10.31 28.97 2.73
N PRO A 158 -10.50 30.04 3.53
CA PRO A 158 -9.54 31.15 3.55
C PRO A 158 -8.10 30.65 3.74
N TYR A 159 -7.23 30.94 2.77
CA TYR A 159 -5.81 30.57 2.78
C TYR A 159 -5.56 29.07 2.88
N THR A 160 -6.47 28.24 2.37
CA THR A 160 -6.34 26.79 2.35
C THR A 160 -6.63 26.25 0.95
N GLU A 161 -5.76 25.37 0.47
CA GLU A 161 -5.90 24.65 -0.79
C GLU A 161 -6.06 23.16 -0.50
N PHE A 162 -7.02 22.52 -1.16
CA PHE A 162 -7.10 21.06 -1.20
C PHE A 162 -6.54 20.58 -2.52
N ARG A 163 -5.52 19.72 -2.47
CA ARG A 163 -4.89 19.15 -3.64
C ARG A 163 -4.97 17.63 -3.58
N TYR A 164 -5.36 17.03 -4.69
CA TYR A 164 -5.47 15.58 -4.82
C TYR A 164 -4.51 15.11 -5.89
N THR A 165 -3.70 14.09 -5.57
CA THR A 165 -2.79 13.44 -6.51
C THR A 165 -3.19 11.98 -6.67
N VAL A 166 -3.57 11.59 -7.88
CA VAL A 166 -3.97 10.22 -8.20
C VAL A 166 -2.73 9.40 -8.54
N GLU A 167 -2.47 8.36 -7.77
CA GLU A 167 -1.37 7.43 -7.99
C GLU A 167 -1.90 6.01 -8.26
N LYS A 168 -1.02 5.06 -8.54
CA LYS A 168 -1.43 3.70 -8.96
C LYS A 168 -2.23 2.96 -7.88
N SER A 169 -1.82 3.09 -6.62
CA SER A 169 -2.35 2.34 -5.47
C SER A 169 -2.79 3.23 -4.30
N TYR A 170 -2.72 4.55 -4.44
CA TYR A 170 -3.19 5.47 -3.41
C TYR A 170 -3.69 6.78 -4.02
N LEU A 171 -4.69 7.36 -3.38
CA LEU A 171 -5.15 8.72 -3.64
C LEU A 171 -4.60 9.61 -2.53
N LYS A 172 -3.61 10.44 -2.86
CA LYS A 172 -3.06 11.40 -1.92
C LYS A 172 -3.94 12.64 -1.86
N GLU A 173 -4.27 13.07 -0.65
CA GLU A 173 -4.88 14.38 -0.39
C GLU A 173 -3.89 15.23 0.39
N ASP A 174 -3.61 16.44 -0.09
CA ASP A 174 -2.86 17.46 0.63
C ASP A 174 -3.81 18.60 1.01
N ILE A 175 -4.02 18.80 2.31
CA ILE A 175 -4.62 20.03 2.84
C ILE A 175 -3.49 21.02 3.10
N ILE A 176 -3.37 22.02 2.23
CA ILE A 176 -2.28 22.99 2.23
C ILE A 176 -2.79 24.28 2.86
N VAL A 177 -2.41 24.52 4.11
CA VAL A 177 -2.73 25.75 4.86
C VAL A 177 -1.61 26.75 4.60
N GLN A 178 -1.93 27.94 4.09
CA GLN A 178 -0.94 28.97 3.72
C GLN A 178 -0.61 29.92 4.89
N LYS A 179 -1.47 30.02 5.90
CA LYS A 179 -1.22 30.70 7.17
C LYS A 179 -2.21 30.27 8.25
N TYR A 180 -1.87 30.49 9.52
CA TYR A 180 -2.78 30.22 10.62
C TYR A 180 -4.00 31.15 10.59
N THR A 181 -5.20 30.57 10.62
CA THR A 181 -6.48 31.29 10.62
C THR A 181 -7.35 30.98 11.84
N GLY A 182 -6.82 30.23 12.81
CA GLY A 182 -7.61 29.66 13.91
C GLY A 182 -8.28 28.32 13.58
N LYS A 183 -8.31 27.92 12.30
CA LYS A 183 -8.86 26.63 11.87
C LYS A 183 -7.81 25.52 12.02
N SER A 184 -8.16 24.49 12.78
CA SER A 184 -7.37 23.26 12.97
C SER A 184 -8.11 21.99 12.55
N ASP A 185 -9.43 22.10 12.31
CA ASP A 185 -10.30 20.98 11.96
C ASP A 185 -10.86 21.14 10.54
N PHE A 186 -10.77 20.06 9.76
CA PHE A 186 -11.31 19.94 8.41
C PHE A 186 -12.37 18.84 8.38
N HIS A 187 -13.57 19.19 7.94
CA HIS A 187 -14.75 18.33 8.04
C HIS A 187 -15.25 17.96 6.65
N PHE A 188 -15.48 16.67 6.43
CA PHE A 188 -16.03 16.14 5.18
C PHE A 188 -17.27 15.32 5.49
N LYS A 189 -18.38 15.64 4.81
CA LYS A 189 -19.50 14.71 4.73
C LYS A 189 -19.13 13.59 3.77
N VAL A 190 -19.35 12.36 4.16
CA VAL A 190 -18.99 11.15 3.42
C VAL A 190 -20.25 10.31 3.27
N ASP A 191 -20.73 10.20 2.04
CA ASP A 191 -21.74 9.19 1.71
C ASP A 191 -21.02 7.88 1.39
N ILE A 192 -21.30 6.86 2.19
CA ILE A 192 -20.63 5.56 2.17
C ILE A 192 -21.56 4.54 1.53
N SER A 193 -21.07 3.75 0.58
CA SER A 193 -21.84 2.71 -0.10
C SER A 193 -21.03 1.43 -0.27
N ASN A 194 -21.67 0.27 -0.01
CA ASN A 194 -21.09 -1.06 -0.15
C ASN A 194 -19.74 -1.26 0.56
N VAL A 195 -19.59 -0.68 1.76
CA VAL A 195 -18.35 -0.82 2.53
C VAL A 195 -18.60 -0.64 4.02
N LEU A 196 -17.94 -1.47 4.83
CA LEU A 196 -17.88 -1.32 6.28
C LEU A 196 -16.56 -0.66 6.66
N TYR A 197 -16.50 0.08 7.77
CA TYR A 197 -15.25 0.68 8.22
C TYR A 197 -15.00 0.42 9.71
N LYS A 198 -13.73 0.31 10.09
CA LYS A 198 -13.29 0.10 11.47
C LYS A 198 -12.06 0.97 11.75
N LYS A 199 -12.10 1.79 12.81
CA LYS A 199 -10.92 2.51 13.31
C LYS A 199 -10.03 1.54 14.11
N LYS A 200 -8.74 1.55 13.84
CA LYS A 200 -7.72 0.75 14.53
C LYS A 200 -7.07 1.57 15.65
N TYR A 201 -6.45 0.88 16.62
CA TYR A 201 -5.80 1.52 17.77
C TYR A 201 -4.64 2.47 17.39
N ASN A 202 -3.99 2.21 16.26
CA ASN A 202 -2.92 3.05 15.71
C ASN A 202 -3.42 4.33 15.00
N GLY A 203 -4.74 4.58 14.99
CA GLY A 203 -5.35 5.74 14.36
C GLY A 203 -5.73 5.57 12.89
N GLU A 204 -5.47 4.41 12.30
CA GLU A 204 -5.88 4.10 10.93
C GLU A 204 -7.37 3.81 10.84
N ILE A 205 -7.97 4.09 9.67
CA ILE A 205 -9.35 3.71 9.36
C ILE A 205 -9.32 2.71 8.22
N HIS A 206 -9.73 1.48 8.49
CA HIS A 206 -9.76 0.40 7.49
C HIS A 206 -11.16 0.22 6.94
N PHE A 207 -11.26 -0.05 5.64
CA PHE A 207 -12.51 -0.25 4.90
C PHE A 207 -12.58 -1.68 4.36
N PHE A 208 -13.70 -2.35 4.56
CA PHE A 208 -13.90 -3.78 4.32
C PHE A 208 -15.10 -4.03 3.42
N ASP A 209 -14.98 -5.05 2.55
CA ASP A 209 -16.10 -5.57 1.79
C ASP A 209 -17.16 -6.14 2.75
N PRO A 210 -18.41 -5.65 2.72
CA PRO A 210 -19.47 -6.14 3.61
C PRO A 210 -19.81 -7.62 3.42
N SER A 211 -19.54 -8.19 2.25
CA SER A 211 -19.87 -9.58 1.93
C SER A 211 -18.80 -10.57 2.39
N SER A 212 -17.53 -10.16 2.41
CA SER A 212 -16.41 -11.06 2.70
C SER A 212 -15.57 -10.67 3.94
N ASP A 213 -15.78 -9.48 4.52
CA ASP A 213 -14.91 -8.84 5.53
C ASP A 213 -13.43 -8.72 5.08
N ASN A 214 -13.16 -8.86 3.77
CA ASN A 214 -11.84 -8.63 3.21
C ASN A 214 -11.52 -7.13 3.25
N PRO A 215 -10.32 -6.74 3.69
CA PRO A 215 -9.92 -5.34 3.67
C PRO A 215 -9.68 -4.88 2.23
N LEU A 216 -10.28 -3.74 1.87
CA LEU A 216 -10.22 -3.18 0.51
C LEU A 216 -9.17 -2.07 0.41
N PHE A 217 -9.25 -1.11 1.33
CA PHE A 217 -8.36 0.05 1.40
C PHE A 217 -8.40 0.63 2.82
N TYR A 218 -7.48 1.53 3.13
CA TYR A 218 -7.41 2.18 4.43
C TYR A 218 -6.91 3.62 4.32
N MET A 219 -7.18 4.39 5.36
CA MET A 219 -6.55 5.68 5.60
C MET A 219 -5.51 5.50 6.69
N PRO A 220 -4.21 5.76 6.43
CA PRO A 220 -3.21 5.77 7.47
C PRO A 220 -3.49 6.91 8.46
N LYS A 221 -2.87 6.85 9.64
CA LYS A 221 -2.89 8.00 10.55
C LYS A 221 -2.18 9.18 9.85
N PRO A 222 -2.85 10.33 9.66
CA PRO A 222 -2.24 11.48 9.00
C PRO A 222 -1.15 12.11 9.88
N TYR A 223 -0.32 12.93 9.24
CA TYR A 223 0.64 13.83 9.88
C TYR A 223 0.64 15.18 9.16
N ALA A 224 1.25 16.19 9.77
CA ALA A 224 1.46 17.49 9.15
C ALA A 224 2.95 17.80 9.01
N LEU A 225 3.31 18.49 7.92
CA LEU A 225 4.65 19.05 7.68
C LEU A 225 4.55 20.55 7.49
N ASP A 226 5.44 21.30 8.12
CA ASP A 226 5.61 22.73 7.84
C ASP A 226 6.59 22.96 6.68
N LYS A 227 6.79 24.22 6.28
CA LYS A 227 7.69 24.61 5.18
C LYS A 227 9.15 24.18 5.40
N ASN A 228 9.57 24.07 6.66
CA ASN A 228 10.91 23.63 7.03
C ASN A 228 10.99 22.11 7.22
N SER A 229 9.95 21.38 6.83
CA SER A 229 9.81 19.93 7.02
C SER A 229 9.74 19.49 8.48
N ASN A 230 9.39 20.38 9.41
CA ASN A 230 9.10 19.98 10.78
C ASN A 230 7.79 19.18 10.80
N ARG A 231 7.83 18.01 11.44
CA ARG A 231 6.72 17.06 11.46
C ARG A 231 5.87 17.16 12.73
N CYS A 232 4.56 17.03 12.56
CA CYS A 232 3.59 16.87 13.63
C CYS A 232 2.79 15.58 13.46
N ASP A 233 2.94 14.65 14.39
CA ASP A 233 2.17 13.39 14.45
C ASP A 233 0.90 13.51 15.30
N LEU A 234 0.63 14.69 15.87
CA LEU A 234 -0.60 15.01 16.60
C LEU A 234 -1.71 15.43 15.61
N VAL A 235 -1.94 14.58 14.61
CA VAL A 235 -3.08 14.69 13.69
C VAL A 235 -3.97 13.48 13.89
N ASN A 236 -5.26 13.73 14.15
CA ASN A 236 -6.27 12.70 14.33
C ASN A 236 -7.25 12.70 13.16
N VAL A 237 -7.72 11.50 12.82
CA VAL A 237 -8.81 11.31 11.85
C VAL A 237 -9.93 10.51 12.50
N GLU A 238 -11.16 10.99 12.39
CA GLU A 238 -12.35 10.32 12.91
C GLU A 238 -13.42 10.23 11.83
N LEU A 239 -14.06 9.06 11.69
CA LEU A 239 -15.22 8.88 10.82
C LEU A 239 -16.43 8.45 11.65
N SER A 240 -17.37 9.38 11.86
CA SER A 240 -18.58 9.11 12.62
C SER A 240 -19.57 8.23 11.86
N LYS A 241 -20.47 7.54 12.59
CA LYS A 241 -21.55 6.74 12.01
C LYS A 241 -22.51 7.55 11.12
N ALA A 242 -22.58 8.86 11.32
CA ALA A 242 -23.38 9.77 10.52
C ALA A 242 -22.69 10.20 9.21
N GLY A 243 -21.50 9.66 8.91
CA GLY A 243 -20.75 10.01 7.70
C GLY A 243 -20.03 11.36 7.81
N LEU A 244 -19.63 11.79 9.00
CA LEU A 244 -18.74 12.95 9.16
C LEU A 244 -17.31 12.49 9.40
N LEU A 245 -16.42 12.76 8.44
CA LEU A 245 -14.99 12.60 8.55
C LEU A 245 -14.36 13.90 9.06
N THR A 246 -13.61 13.83 10.15
CA THR A 246 -12.91 14.98 10.75
C THR A 246 -11.41 14.72 10.75
N VAL A 247 -10.65 15.64 10.17
CA VAL A 247 -9.18 15.68 10.24
C VAL A 247 -8.79 16.85 11.14
N SER A 248 -8.14 16.56 12.27
CA SER A 248 -7.79 17.53 13.31
C SER A 248 -6.29 17.57 13.54
N VAL A 249 -5.68 18.74 13.39
CA VAL A 249 -4.25 18.99 13.70
C VAL A 249 -4.15 19.69 15.04
N ASP A 250 -3.13 19.38 15.84
CA ASP A 250 -2.87 20.12 17.08
C ASP A 250 -2.77 21.65 16.84
N PRO A 251 -3.67 22.46 17.44
CA PRO A 251 -3.73 23.89 17.17
C PRO A 251 -2.54 24.66 17.74
N GLU A 252 -1.93 24.18 18.82
CA GLU A 252 -0.76 24.83 19.42
C GLU A 252 0.50 24.66 18.58
N TRP A 253 0.69 23.49 17.97
CA TRP A 253 1.71 23.27 16.96
C TRP A 253 1.43 24.12 15.72
N LEU A 254 0.18 24.14 15.24
CA LEU A 254 -0.20 24.86 14.03
C LEU A 254 0.05 26.38 14.16
N LYS A 255 -0.18 26.98 15.34
CA LYS A 255 0.15 28.39 15.64
C LYS A 255 1.64 28.73 15.48
N LYS A 256 2.53 27.78 15.72
CA LYS A 256 4.00 27.97 15.75
C LYS A 256 4.70 27.51 14.48
N ALA A 257 4.00 26.75 13.62
CA ALA A 257 4.53 26.18 12.40
C ALA A 257 4.97 27.26 11.40
N VAL A 258 5.95 26.92 10.55
CA VAL A 258 6.37 27.78 9.44
C VAL A 258 5.56 27.43 8.19
N TYR A 259 4.80 28.39 7.67
CA TYR A 259 3.87 28.13 6.58
C TYR A 259 4.50 28.13 5.17
N PRO A 260 3.97 27.36 4.20
CA PRO A 260 2.75 26.55 4.29
C PRO A 260 2.89 25.28 5.13
N VAL A 261 1.77 24.83 5.69
CA VAL A 261 1.64 23.53 6.35
C VAL A 261 0.84 22.60 5.45
N ILE A 262 1.32 21.37 5.27
CA ILE A 262 0.68 20.31 4.47
C ILE A 262 0.21 19.22 5.43
N ILE A 263 -1.07 18.85 5.36
CA ILE A 263 -1.68 17.76 6.13
C ILE A 263 -2.12 16.68 5.14
N ASP A 264 -1.80 15.43 5.42
CA ASP A 264 -1.88 14.34 4.42
C ASP A 264 -2.88 13.21 4.80
N PRO A 265 -4.20 13.38 4.58
CA PRO A 265 -5.18 12.29 4.72
C PRO A 265 -5.27 11.46 3.42
N THR A 266 -4.39 10.48 3.24
CA THR A 266 -4.35 9.61 2.05
C THR A 266 -5.33 8.42 2.11
N PHE A 267 -5.82 7.93 0.97
CA PHE A 267 -6.43 6.61 0.82
C PHE A 267 -5.45 5.64 0.16
N ILE A 268 -5.17 4.48 0.77
CA ILE A 268 -4.23 3.48 0.26
C ILE A 268 -4.97 2.16 0.01
N LEU A 269 -4.80 1.59 -1.18
CA LEU A 269 -5.31 0.26 -1.51
C LEU A 269 -4.50 -0.83 -0.80
N LEU A 270 -5.19 -1.85 -0.31
CA LEU A 270 -4.57 -3.05 0.22
C LEU A 270 -4.47 -4.10 -0.89
N ASN A 271 -3.62 -3.84 -1.88
CA ASN A 271 -3.34 -4.78 -2.95
C ASN A 271 -1.93 -5.36 -2.79
N ALA A 272 -1.83 -6.56 -2.21
CA ALA A 272 -0.66 -7.40 -2.41
C ALA A 272 -0.74 -7.96 -3.84
N THR A 273 -0.13 -7.28 -4.80
CA THR A 273 0.00 -7.84 -6.16
C THR A 273 1.27 -8.67 -6.21
N PHE A 274 1.13 -10.00 -6.17
CA PHE A 274 2.20 -10.90 -6.55
C PHE A 274 2.36 -10.84 -8.08
N SER A 275 3.57 -10.60 -8.57
CA SER A 275 3.87 -10.64 -10.00
C SER A 275 5.12 -11.47 -10.27
N ARG A 276 5.00 -12.37 -11.24
CA ARG A 276 6.08 -13.22 -11.74
C ARG A 276 5.91 -13.35 -13.23
N SER A 277 6.96 -13.08 -14.01
CA SER A 277 6.94 -13.05 -15.48
C SER A 277 6.94 -14.42 -16.14
N SER A 278 7.01 -15.50 -15.36
CA SER A 278 7.04 -16.88 -15.85
C SER A 278 6.11 -17.78 -15.04
N VAL A 279 5.86 -18.97 -15.58
CA VAL A 279 5.28 -20.07 -14.80
C VAL A 279 6.31 -20.54 -13.77
N ALA A 280 5.86 -21.14 -12.68
CA ALA A 280 6.70 -21.84 -11.72
C ALA A 280 6.20 -23.28 -11.56
N TYR A 281 6.94 -24.07 -10.79
CA TYR A 281 6.59 -25.45 -10.49
C TYR A 281 6.69 -25.68 -8.97
N GLU A 282 5.74 -26.45 -8.45
CA GLU A 282 5.77 -26.98 -7.10
C GLU A 282 6.81 -28.12 -6.98
N GLN A 283 7.18 -28.53 -5.76
CA GLN A 283 8.12 -29.63 -5.52
C GLN A 283 7.68 -30.96 -6.13
N ASP A 284 6.37 -31.17 -6.34
CA ASP A 284 5.82 -32.35 -6.99
C ASP A 284 5.80 -32.24 -8.54
N GLY A 285 6.25 -31.11 -9.09
CA GLY A 285 6.26 -30.82 -10.52
C GLY A 285 4.99 -30.16 -11.05
N SER A 286 4.00 -29.85 -10.22
CA SER A 286 2.76 -29.16 -10.62
C SER A 286 3.03 -27.72 -11.05
N GLN A 287 2.47 -27.30 -12.18
CA GLN A 287 2.71 -25.97 -12.73
C GLN A 287 1.84 -24.90 -12.08
N VAL A 288 2.47 -23.83 -11.59
CA VAL A 288 1.82 -22.63 -11.07
C VAL A 288 1.87 -21.52 -12.13
N ALA A 289 0.71 -20.97 -12.48
CA ALA A 289 0.58 -19.97 -13.53
C ALA A 289 1.31 -18.65 -13.20
N VAL A 290 1.63 -17.87 -14.24
CA VAL A 290 2.17 -16.50 -14.16
C VAL A 290 1.31 -15.65 -13.20
N ASN A 291 1.94 -14.81 -12.39
CA ASN A 291 1.28 -13.96 -11.37
C ASN A 291 0.45 -14.70 -10.32
N GLN A 292 0.67 -16.01 -10.12
CA GLN A 292 0.16 -16.74 -8.97
C GLN A 292 1.31 -17.11 -8.02
N PRO A 293 1.26 -16.69 -6.74
CA PRO A 293 2.25 -17.11 -5.77
C PRO A 293 2.14 -18.63 -5.58
N ARG A 294 3.26 -19.34 -5.47
CA ARG A 294 3.25 -20.75 -5.02
C ARG A 294 3.39 -20.77 -3.50
N TYR A 295 2.53 -21.55 -2.86
CA TYR A 295 2.58 -21.82 -1.43
C TYR A 295 2.69 -23.31 -1.25
N GLU A 296 3.71 -23.76 -0.51
CA GLU A 296 3.82 -25.16 -0.11
C GLU A 296 3.95 -25.24 1.41
N ALA A 297 3.31 -26.23 2.01
CA ALA A 297 3.60 -26.57 3.39
C ALA A 297 5.06 -27.02 3.46
N GLY A 298 5.85 -26.40 4.33
CA GLY A 298 7.21 -26.87 4.62
C GLY A 298 7.18 -28.32 5.10
N LYS A 299 8.32 -29.01 4.98
CA LYS A 299 8.50 -30.46 5.26
C LYS A 299 7.88 -30.98 6.56
N PHE A 300 7.70 -30.12 7.57
CA PHE A 300 7.14 -30.48 8.88
C PHE A 300 5.77 -29.83 9.18
N GLY A 301 5.13 -29.19 8.18
CA GLY A 301 3.84 -28.50 8.34
C GLY A 301 3.86 -27.25 9.24
N GLN A 302 5.03 -26.83 9.69
CA GLN A 302 5.23 -25.71 10.62
C GLN A 302 5.68 -24.41 9.94
N ALA A 303 5.88 -24.43 8.62
CA ALA A 303 6.28 -23.26 7.84
C ALA A 303 5.48 -23.20 6.54
N LEU A 304 5.18 -21.98 6.05
CA LEU A 304 4.84 -21.75 4.66
C LEU A 304 6.13 -21.53 3.87
N MET A 305 6.36 -22.31 2.83
CA MET A 305 7.33 -21.96 1.80
C MET A 305 6.73 -20.83 0.98
N VAL A 306 7.39 -19.68 0.97
CA VAL A 306 7.06 -18.52 0.14
C VAL A 306 8.16 -18.37 -0.91
N GLU A 307 7.80 -17.96 -2.11
CA GLU A 307 8.80 -17.68 -3.14
C GLU A 307 9.78 -16.60 -2.66
N GLU A 308 11.04 -16.97 -2.47
CA GLU A 308 12.15 -16.03 -2.41
C GLU A 308 12.61 -15.72 -3.84
N GLY A 309 12.66 -14.44 -4.20
CA GLY A 309 13.08 -14.01 -5.52
C GLY A 309 14.51 -14.44 -5.80
N THR A 310 14.71 -15.38 -6.72
CA THR A 310 16.04 -15.71 -7.21
C THR A 310 16.30 -14.87 -8.45
N THR A 311 17.32 -14.00 -8.38
CA THR A 311 17.82 -13.32 -9.58
C THR A 311 18.52 -14.37 -10.43
N ASN A 312 17.99 -14.63 -11.63
CA ASN A 312 18.70 -15.42 -12.62
C ASN A 312 20.02 -14.70 -12.95
N LEU A 313 21.15 -15.25 -12.53
CA LEU A 313 22.47 -14.62 -12.71
C LEU A 313 22.91 -14.60 -14.19
N LEU A 314 22.19 -15.31 -15.06
CA LEU A 314 22.47 -15.41 -16.48
C LEU A 314 21.45 -14.58 -17.25
N THR A 315 21.93 -13.57 -17.97
CA THR A 315 21.11 -12.63 -18.77
C THR A 315 20.55 -13.24 -20.06
N ALA A 316 20.95 -14.47 -20.40
CA ALA A 316 20.41 -15.31 -21.45
C ALA A 316 20.74 -16.78 -21.14
N ASN A 317 20.15 -17.72 -21.89
CA ASN A 317 20.42 -19.15 -21.80
C ASN A 317 21.89 -19.44 -22.22
N GLN A 318 22.84 -19.19 -21.32
CA GLN A 318 24.28 -19.37 -21.52
C GLN A 318 24.79 -20.68 -20.91
N SER A 319 23.89 -21.58 -20.50
CA SER A 319 24.31 -22.93 -20.14
C SER A 319 24.73 -23.62 -21.45
N SER A 320 26.03 -23.82 -21.65
CA SER A 320 26.64 -24.47 -22.83
C SER A 320 26.19 -25.92 -23.07
N LEU A 321 25.23 -26.39 -22.26
CA LEU A 321 24.55 -27.68 -22.38
C LEU A 321 23.32 -27.61 -23.29
N GLU A 322 22.81 -26.42 -23.64
CA GLU A 322 21.56 -26.26 -24.40
C GLU A 322 21.79 -25.67 -25.82
N ASP A 323 22.96 -25.10 -26.11
CA ASP A 323 23.24 -24.36 -27.36
C ASP A 323 23.90 -25.20 -28.46
N SER A 324 23.87 -26.52 -28.34
CA SER A 324 24.31 -27.49 -29.36
C SER A 324 25.81 -27.39 -29.75
N LEU A 325 26.63 -26.67 -29.00
CA LEU A 325 28.08 -26.60 -29.18
C LEU A 325 28.77 -26.94 -27.86
N PRO A 326 29.60 -28.00 -27.77
CA PRO A 326 30.32 -28.35 -26.55
C PRO A 326 31.50 -27.39 -26.33
N THR A 327 31.20 -26.10 -26.17
CA THR A 327 32.19 -25.09 -25.83
C THR A 327 32.66 -25.34 -24.41
N GLY A 328 33.94 -25.74 -24.27
CA GLY A 328 34.58 -26.02 -22.97
C GLY A 328 34.92 -27.48 -22.68
N PHE A 329 34.47 -28.45 -23.50
CA PHE A 329 34.88 -29.84 -23.37
C PHE A 329 35.85 -30.22 -24.51
N VAL A 330 37.12 -30.44 -24.17
CA VAL A 330 38.14 -30.95 -25.10
C VAL A 330 38.29 -32.45 -24.84
N GLY A 331 38.03 -33.28 -25.84
CA GLY A 331 38.30 -34.71 -25.75
C GLY A 331 39.79 -34.99 -25.92
N ASP A 332 40.39 -35.70 -24.96
CA ASP A 332 41.72 -36.29 -25.13
C ASP A 332 41.54 -37.71 -25.69
N GLY A 333 41.95 -37.94 -26.93
CA GLY A 333 41.78 -39.23 -27.63
C GLY A 333 40.37 -39.56 -28.14
N GLY A 334 39.43 -38.60 -28.17
CA GLY A 334 38.07 -38.82 -28.66
C GLY A 334 37.33 -37.55 -29.11
N PHE A 335 36.25 -37.71 -29.87
CA PHE A 335 35.39 -36.61 -30.33
C PHE A 335 34.15 -36.49 -29.45
N VAL A 336 33.89 -35.29 -28.94
CA VAL A 336 32.66 -34.96 -28.20
C VAL A 336 31.67 -34.34 -29.18
N THR A 337 30.50 -34.96 -29.34
CA THR A 337 29.42 -34.50 -30.22
C THR A 337 28.08 -34.49 -29.50
N TRP A 338 27.12 -33.71 -30.00
CA TRP A 338 25.73 -33.82 -29.57
C TRP A 338 25.00 -34.85 -30.42
N SER A 339 24.27 -35.77 -29.77
CA SER A 339 23.48 -36.80 -30.43
C SER A 339 22.00 -36.62 -30.12
N THR A 340 21.17 -36.55 -31.17
CA THR A 340 19.70 -36.59 -31.07
C THR A 340 19.14 -37.99 -31.32
N SER A 341 19.97 -38.94 -31.77
CA SER A 341 19.53 -40.30 -32.11
C SER A 341 19.31 -41.19 -30.89
N THR A 342 19.89 -40.82 -29.75
CA THR A 342 19.79 -41.54 -28.48
C THR A 342 19.79 -40.51 -27.36
N SER A 343 18.70 -40.36 -26.61
CA SER A 343 18.67 -39.54 -25.40
C SER A 343 18.07 -40.34 -24.25
N LYS A 344 18.63 -40.19 -23.04
CA LYS A 344 18.08 -40.79 -21.82
C LYS A 344 16.98 -39.92 -21.21
N SER A 345 17.10 -38.60 -21.39
CA SER A 345 16.13 -37.56 -21.01
C SER A 345 16.42 -36.30 -21.83
N GLY A 346 15.39 -35.63 -22.36
CA GLY A 346 15.53 -34.44 -23.22
C GLY A 346 15.67 -34.77 -24.73
N SER A 347 15.81 -33.74 -25.55
CA SER A 347 15.86 -33.85 -27.03
C SER A 347 17.21 -34.27 -27.60
N ALA A 348 18.27 -34.27 -26.79
CA ALA A 348 19.62 -34.69 -27.17
C ALA A 348 20.40 -35.20 -25.95
N CYS A 349 21.52 -35.89 -26.19
CA CYS A 349 22.54 -36.14 -25.18
C CYS A 349 23.94 -35.84 -25.73
N MET A 350 24.91 -35.67 -24.84
CA MET A 350 26.32 -35.64 -25.23
C MET A 350 26.81 -37.06 -25.53
N ARG A 351 27.44 -37.23 -26.69
CA ARG A 351 28.05 -38.48 -27.17
C ARG A 351 29.57 -38.30 -27.22
N ILE A 352 30.29 -39.31 -26.75
CA ILE A 352 31.75 -39.39 -26.83
C ILE A 352 32.11 -40.57 -27.71
N ASP A 353 32.77 -40.30 -28.83
CA ASP A 353 33.34 -41.32 -29.71
C ASP A 353 34.83 -41.45 -29.43
N THR A 354 35.27 -42.64 -29.02
CA THR A 354 36.69 -42.97 -28.82
C THR A 354 37.19 -43.75 -30.01
N ASN A 355 38.33 -43.35 -30.58
CA ASN A 355 38.95 -44.09 -31.69
C ASN A 355 39.79 -45.24 -31.10
N THR A 356 39.53 -46.48 -31.52
CA THR A 356 40.18 -47.69 -31.01
C THR A 356 41.55 -47.97 -31.64
N THR A 357 42.33 -46.96 -32.04
CA THR A 357 43.60 -47.15 -32.76
C THR A 357 44.87 -46.69 -32.06
N ASP A 358 44.86 -46.56 -30.73
CA ASP A 358 46.11 -46.45 -29.95
C ASP A 358 46.42 -47.79 -29.25
N VAL A 359 47.07 -48.69 -30.00
CA VAL A 359 48.01 -49.70 -29.49
C VAL A 359 49.24 -49.71 -30.39
#